data_AF-Q58I27-F1
#
_entry.id   AF-Q58I27-F1
#
_cell.length_a   1.000
_cell.length_b   1.000
_cell.length_c   1.000
_cell.angle_alpha   90.00
_cell.angle_beta   90.00
_cell.angle_gamma   90.00
#
_symmetry.space_group_name_H-M   'P 1'
#
loop_
_entity.id
_entity.type
_entity.pdbx_description
1 polymer ?
#
loop_
_entity_poly.entity_id
_entity_poly.type
_entity_poly.pdbx_seq_one_letter_code
_entity_poly.pdbx_strand_id
1 'polypeptide(L)'
;IFALVAIQCWQDNETNRAILTQLRGINIDSASLQRDVLGAHAGLVANYRPIISRLGALRKNLENLKRLFEQSHLVSGNDFSQLLGQLKVSVDTTDAAVAAFGTQNVLLQDSLASFTRALSIPPRMPSTDRAVEKPIELASLMLQFMRQPSAALSAEISQELDRLQNSRDGDEAPARILIREGRIVLSLLPRVNDAVNMIQTSDTAEIAERLQRKCLEAYSLQNAREQRARIFLGSVSVGLCIYMISLVYRLRRKTDWLARRLDYEELIKEIGVCFEGGGATTSSAQAALGIIRR
;
A
#
# COMPACT_ATOMS: atom_id res chain seq x y z
N ILE A 1 25.85 -14.61 -18.57
CA ILE A 1 25.93 -13.85 -17.29
C ILE A 1 25.01 -12.62 -17.33
N PHE A 2 25.18 -11.68 -18.28
CA PHE A 2 24.31 -10.49 -18.37
C PHE A 2 22.82 -10.76 -18.60
N ALA A 3 22.47 -11.75 -19.42
CA ALA A 3 21.08 -12.14 -19.62
C ALA A 3 20.43 -12.65 -18.32
N LEU A 4 21.17 -13.42 -17.51
CA LEU A 4 20.71 -13.91 -16.22
C LEU A 4 20.50 -12.77 -15.21
N VAL A 5 21.41 -11.80 -15.15
CA VAL A 5 21.29 -10.63 -14.26
C VAL A 5 20.13 -9.72 -14.68
N ALA A 6 19.92 -9.53 -15.99
CA ALA A 6 18.81 -8.74 -16.50
C ALA A 6 17.45 -9.40 -16.23
N ILE A 7 17.36 -10.72 -16.37
CA ILE A 7 16.14 -11.49 -16.06
C ILE A 7 15.85 -11.46 -14.55
N GLN A 8 16.88 -11.61 -13.71
CA GLN A 8 16.72 -11.61 -12.25
C GLN A 8 16.31 -10.24 -11.70
N CYS A 9 16.91 -9.15 -12.19
CA CYS A 9 16.53 -7.78 -11.85
C CYS A 9 15.10 -7.43 -12.30
N TRP A 10 14.68 -7.92 -13.48
CA TRP A 10 13.32 -7.71 -13.96
C TRP A 10 12.28 -8.44 -13.09
N GLN A 11 12.56 -9.70 -12.73
CA GLN A 11 11.71 -10.50 -11.87
C GLN A 11 11.57 -9.89 -10.46
N ASP A 12 12.66 -9.41 -9.87
CA ASP A 12 12.62 -8.75 -8.54
C ASP A 12 11.77 -7.47 -8.54
N ASN A 13 11.77 -6.71 -9.64
CA ASN A 13 10.95 -5.50 -9.78
C ASN A 13 9.45 -5.82 -9.90
N GLU A 14 9.07 -6.89 -10.60
CA GLU A 14 7.66 -7.33 -10.66
C GLU A 14 7.15 -7.84 -9.31
N THR A 15 7.94 -8.68 -8.63
CA THR A 15 7.60 -9.18 -7.29
C THR A 15 7.48 -8.04 -6.28
N ASN A 16 8.36 -7.04 -6.33
CA ASN A 16 8.26 -5.83 -5.51
C ASN A 16 6.95 -5.06 -5.75
N ARG A 17 6.65 -4.76 -7.02
CA ARG A 17 5.39 -4.07 -7.37
C ARG A 17 4.18 -4.84 -6.88
N ALA A 18 4.20 -6.16 -6.98
CA ALA A 18 3.15 -7.02 -6.45
C ALA A 18 3.04 -6.90 -4.92
N ILE A 19 4.16 -6.96 -4.19
CA ILE A 19 4.20 -6.77 -2.72
C ILE A 19 3.58 -5.43 -2.30
N LEU A 20 4.03 -4.32 -2.91
CA LEU A 20 3.50 -2.99 -2.60
C LEU A 20 2.01 -2.86 -2.93
N THR A 21 1.56 -3.54 -3.99
CA THR A 21 0.14 -3.58 -4.37
C THR A 21 -0.69 -4.34 -3.32
N GLN A 22 -0.20 -5.48 -2.83
CA GLN A 22 -0.88 -6.23 -1.76
C GLN A 22 -0.94 -5.42 -0.46
N LEU A 23 0.14 -4.75 -0.06
CA LEU A 23 0.17 -3.91 1.14
C LEU A 23 -0.81 -2.74 1.06
N ARG A 24 -0.90 -2.09 -0.11
CA ARG A 24 -1.90 -1.05 -0.37
C ARG A 24 -3.33 -1.61 -0.30
N GLY A 25 -3.55 -2.80 -0.86
CA GLY A 25 -4.82 -3.51 -0.76
C GLY A 25 -5.24 -3.75 0.70
N ILE A 26 -4.32 -4.25 1.54
CA ILE A 26 -4.56 -4.47 2.97
C ILE A 26 -4.95 -3.17 3.67
N ASN A 27 -4.27 -2.04 3.41
CA ASN A 27 -4.61 -0.76 4.01
C ASN A 27 -6.02 -0.28 3.62
N ILE A 28 -6.35 -0.33 2.33
CA ILE A 28 -7.68 0.05 1.81
C ILE A 28 -8.79 -0.85 2.39
N ASP A 29 -8.56 -2.16 2.42
CA ASP A 29 -9.54 -3.11 2.94
C ASP A 29 -9.71 -2.97 4.46
N SER A 30 -8.64 -2.68 5.21
CA SER A 30 -8.70 -2.39 6.65
C SER A 30 -9.51 -1.12 6.95
N ALA A 31 -9.26 -0.02 6.24
CA ALA A 31 -10.03 1.21 6.42
C ALA A 31 -11.51 1.04 6.01
N SER A 32 -11.76 0.30 4.93
CA SER A 32 -13.12 -0.02 4.49
C SER A 32 -13.86 -0.89 5.51
N LEU A 33 -13.17 -1.87 6.11
CA LEU A 33 -13.72 -2.74 7.15
C LEU A 33 -14.14 -1.93 8.39
N GLN A 34 -13.27 -1.03 8.88
CA GLN A 34 -13.58 -0.15 10.02
C GLN A 34 -14.82 0.70 9.76
N ARG A 35 -14.91 1.29 8.56
CA ARG A 35 -16.07 2.08 8.14
C ARG A 35 -17.35 1.23 8.06
N ASP A 36 -17.27 0.06 7.44
CA ASP A 36 -18.44 -0.80 7.22
C ASP A 36 -18.95 -1.38 8.56
N VAL A 37 -18.06 -1.68 9.51
CA VAL A 37 -18.39 -2.08 10.90
C VAL A 37 -19.08 -0.94 11.65
N LEU A 38 -18.57 0.29 11.55
CA LEU A 38 -19.23 1.47 12.12
C LEU A 38 -20.64 1.67 11.53
N GLY A 39 -20.79 1.50 10.22
CA GLY A 39 -22.09 1.56 9.56
C GLY A 39 -23.04 0.47 10.05
N ALA A 40 -22.57 -0.76 10.22
CA ALA A 40 -23.38 -1.86 10.75
C ALA A 40 -23.77 -1.64 12.22
N HIS A 41 -22.86 -1.09 13.04
CA HIS A 41 -23.13 -0.77 14.43
C HIS A 41 -24.18 0.35 14.59
N ALA A 42 -24.10 1.39 13.75
CA ALA A 42 -25.10 2.45 13.71
C ALA A 42 -26.46 2.02 13.10
N GLY A 43 -26.60 0.75 12.70
CA GLY A 43 -27.81 0.24 12.04
C GLY A 43 -27.99 0.72 10.60
N LEU A 44 -26.98 1.39 10.01
CA LEU A 44 -27.00 1.91 8.64
C LEU A 44 -26.75 0.81 7.60
N VAL A 45 -26.08 -0.27 8.00
CA VAL A 45 -25.77 -1.41 7.12
C VAL A 45 -26.52 -2.63 7.64
N ALA A 46 -27.65 -2.96 6.99
CA ALA A 46 -28.45 -4.13 7.31
C ALA A 46 -27.79 -5.47 6.92
N ASN A 47 -26.69 -5.44 6.18
CA ASN A 47 -26.08 -6.63 5.58
C ASN A 47 -24.58 -6.72 5.89
N TYR A 48 -24.16 -7.77 6.58
CA TYR A 48 -22.76 -8.04 6.93
C TYR A 48 -21.91 -8.55 5.75
N ARG A 49 -22.50 -8.80 4.58
CA ARG A 49 -21.78 -9.28 3.39
C ARG A 49 -20.56 -8.41 3.00
N PRO A 50 -20.61 -7.06 3.02
CA PRO A 50 -19.44 -6.23 2.75
C PRO A 50 -18.31 -6.49 3.74
N ILE A 51 -18.62 -6.57 5.04
CA ILE A 51 -17.66 -6.86 6.12
C ILE A 51 -16.97 -8.21 5.88
N ILE A 52 -17.74 -9.26 5.60
CA ILE A 52 -17.21 -10.62 5.33
C ILE A 52 -16.34 -10.62 4.07
N SER A 53 -16.77 -9.92 3.01
CA SER A 53 -16.03 -9.79 1.76
C SER A 53 -14.67 -9.10 1.96
N ARG A 54 -14.65 -7.98 2.71
CA ARG A 54 -13.42 -7.25 3.04
C ARG A 54 -12.44 -8.08 3.86
N LEU A 55 -12.96 -8.83 4.83
CA LEU A 55 -12.15 -9.73 5.63
C LEU A 55 -11.56 -10.86 4.79
N GLY A 56 -12.33 -11.43 3.87
CA GLY A 56 -11.85 -12.41 2.89
C GLY A 56 -10.76 -11.86 1.98
N ALA A 57 -10.93 -10.62 1.50
CA ALA A 57 -9.92 -9.93 0.70
C ALA A 57 -8.61 -9.70 1.49
N LEU A 58 -8.73 -9.28 2.75
CA LEU A 58 -7.61 -9.01 3.63
C LEU A 58 -6.80 -10.29 3.93
N ARG A 59 -7.47 -11.40 4.24
CA ARG A 59 -6.82 -12.72 4.38
C ARG A 59 -6.13 -13.16 3.08
N LYS A 60 -6.80 -13.00 1.93
CA LYS A 60 -6.22 -13.36 0.62
C LYS A 60 -4.98 -12.53 0.29
N ASN A 61 -5.02 -11.22 0.57
CA ASN A 61 -3.89 -10.33 0.34
C ASN A 61 -2.71 -10.68 1.25
N LEU A 62 -2.97 -11.07 2.51
CA LEU A 62 -1.94 -11.55 3.44
C LEU A 62 -1.27 -12.85 2.97
N GLU A 63 -2.05 -13.84 2.51
CA GLU A 63 -1.50 -15.09 1.96
C GLU A 63 -0.69 -14.85 0.68
N ASN A 64 -1.19 -13.98 -0.20
CA ASN A 64 -0.44 -13.55 -1.39
C ASN A 64 0.87 -12.87 -1.01
N LEU A 65 0.83 -11.97 -0.02
CA LEU A 65 2.00 -11.26 0.48
C LEU A 65 3.04 -12.26 1.01
N LYS A 66 2.62 -13.22 1.85
CA LYS A 66 3.51 -14.26 2.38
C LYS A 66 4.22 -15.04 1.26
N ARG A 67 3.45 -15.51 0.26
CA ARG A 67 4.02 -16.22 -0.90
C ARG A 67 5.00 -15.35 -1.70
N LEU A 68 4.71 -14.07 -1.88
CA LEU A 68 5.60 -13.14 -2.59
C LEU A 68 6.90 -12.89 -1.81
N PHE A 69 6.84 -12.86 -0.47
CA PHE A 69 8.01 -12.74 0.39
C PHE A 69 8.89 -14.00 0.34
N GLU A 70 8.28 -15.20 0.32
CA GLU A 70 9.01 -16.47 0.17
C GLU A 70 9.76 -16.56 -1.18
N GLN A 71 9.22 -15.94 -2.22
CA GLN A 71 9.82 -15.89 -3.56
C GLN A 71 10.89 -14.80 -3.70
N SER A 72 10.92 -13.81 -2.81
CA SER A 72 11.83 -12.67 -2.92
C SER A 72 13.09 -12.85 -2.07
N HIS A 73 14.23 -12.99 -2.73
CA HIS A 73 15.55 -13.03 -2.07
C HIS A 73 15.95 -11.68 -1.43
N LEU A 74 15.29 -10.59 -1.84
CA LEU A 74 15.60 -9.23 -1.38
C LEU A 74 15.04 -8.92 0.00
N VAL A 75 14.05 -9.69 0.45
CA VAL A 75 13.24 -9.41 1.64
C VAL A 75 13.43 -10.49 2.72
N SER A 76 14.50 -11.28 2.63
CA SER A 76 14.82 -12.41 3.51
C SER A 76 15.39 -12.02 4.89
N GLY A 77 15.21 -10.77 5.33
CA GLY A 77 15.69 -10.29 6.64
C GLY A 77 14.77 -10.68 7.79
N ASN A 78 15.35 -10.92 8.98
CA ASN A 78 14.60 -11.26 10.20
C ASN A 78 13.51 -10.21 10.51
N ASP A 79 13.82 -8.94 10.33
CA ASP A 79 12.91 -7.80 10.47
C ASP A 79 11.62 -7.91 9.64
N PHE A 80 11.72 -8.40 8.40
CA PHE A 80 10.57 -8.52 7.51
C PHE A 80 9.67 -9.68 7.93
N SER A 81 10.27 -10.79 8.35
CA SER A 81 9.54 -11.94 8.89
C SER A 81 8.79 -11.56 10.18
N GLN A 82 9.40 -10.74 11.04
CA GLN A 82 8.78 -10.23 12.25
C GLN A 82 7.59 -9.31 11.94
N LEU A 83 7.76 -8.34 11.04
CA LEU A 83 6.67 -7.45 10.63
C LEU A 83 5.53 -8.19 9.93
N LEU A 84 5.84 -9.18 9.10
CA LEU A 84 4.83 -10.04 8.47
C LEU A 84 4.08 -10.89 9.51
N GLY A 85 4.79 -11.40 10.52
CA GLY A 85 4.20 -12.10 11.66
C GLY A 85 3.28 -11.20 12.47
N GLN A 86 3.71 -9.97 12.78
CA GLN A 86 2.88 -8.96 13.46
C GLN A 86 1.63 -8.61 12.65
N LEU A 87 1.79 -8.42 11.33
CA LEU A 87 0.66 -8.16 10.44
C LEU A 87 -0.33 -9.31 10.49
N LYS A 88 0.14 -10.57 10.40
CA LYS A 88 -0.71 -11.75 10.51
C LYS A 88 -1.47 -11.80 11.82
N VAL A 89 -0.80 -11.61 12.96
CA VAL A 89 -1.45 -11.60 14.28
C VAL A 89 -2.51 -10.50 14.36
N SER A 90 -2.22 -9.31 13.83
CA SER A 90 -3.18 -8.20 13.77
C SER A 90 -4.40 -8.53 12.91
N VAL A 91 -4.20 -9.13 11.73
CA VAL A 91 -5.28 -9.61 10.87
C VAL A 91 -6.14 -10.65 11.58
N ASP A 92 -5.52 -11.65 12.20
CA ASP A 92 -6.21 -12.75 12.89
C ASP A 92 -6.99 -12.22 14.12
N THR A 93 -6.48 -11.19 14.79
CA THR A 93 -7.17 -10.52 15.91
C THR A 93 -8.38 -9.74 15.43
N THR A 94 -8.24 -8.96 14.36
CA THR A 94 -9.35 -8.22 13.73
C THR A 94 -10.42 -9.17 13.21
N ASP A 95 -10.01 -10.32 12.66
CA ASP A 95 -10.91 -11.37 12.20
C ASP A 95 -11.78 -11.92 13.34
N ALA A 96 -11.15 -12.31 14.45
CA ALA A 96 -11.87 -12.75 15.64
C ALA A 96 -12.82 -11.67 16.18
N ALA A 97 -12.39 -10.40 16.15
CA ALA A 97 -13.21 -9.26 16.54
C ALA A 97 -14.46 -9.12 15.68
N VAL A 98 -14.30 -9.21 14.35
CA VAL A 98 -15.40 -9.10 13.38
C VAL A 98 -16.39 -10.26 13.52
N ALA A 99 -15.90 -11.48 13.73
CA ALA A 99 -16.75 -12.63 13.99
C ALA A 99 -17.58 -12.45 15.28
N ALA A 100 -16.92 -12.04 16.37
CA ALA A 100 -17.60 -11.73 17.64
C ALA A 100 -18.64 -10.62 17.47
N PHE A 101 -18.27 -9.52 16.82
CA PHE A 101 -19.18 -8.41 16.50
C PHE A 101 -20.41 -8.90 15.73
N GLY A 102 -20.23 -9.66 14.65
CA GLY A 102 -21.34 -10.16 13.83
C GLY A 102 -22.32 -11.01 14.62
N THR A 103 -21.84 -11.99 15.37
CA THR A 103 -22.69 -12.85 16.21
C THR A 103 -23.41 -12.06 17.29
N GLN A 104 -22.69 -11.19 18.01
CA GLN A 104 -23.25 -10.43 19.13
C GLN A 104 -24.25 -9.37 18.65
N ASN A 105 -23.98 -8.70 17.52
CA ASN A 105 -24.85 -7.65 17.00
C ASN A 105 -26.15 -8.24 16.44
N VAL A 106 -26.13 -9.43 15.82
CA VAL A 106 -27.36 -10.14 15.42
C VAL A 106 -28.20 -10.51 16.64
N LEU A 107 -27.59 -11.07 17.69
CA LEU A 107 -28.29 -11.41 18.93
C LEU A 107 -28.84 -10.17 19.63
N LEU A 108 -28.09 -9.06 19.63
CA LEU A 108 -28.53 -7.80 20.19
C LEU A 108 -29.75 -7.24 19.45
N GLN A 109 -29.72 -7.24 18.11
CA GLN A 109 -30.83 -6.78 17.29
C GLN A 109 -32.10 -7.62 17.50
N ASP A 110 -31.96 -8.94 17.55
CA ASP A 110 -33.09 -9.85 17.82
C ASP A 110 -33.68 -9.64 19.21
N SER A 111 -32.81 -9.49 20.21
CA SER A 111 -33.21 -9.22 21.60
C SER A 111 -33.92 -7.87 21.73
N LEU A 112 -33.41 -6.80 21.10
CA LEU A 112 -34.06 -5.48 21.07
C LEU A 112 -35.42 -5.51 20.37
N ALA A 113 -35.53 -6.24 19.25
CA ALA A 113 -36.79 -6.41 18.54
C ALA A 113 -37.82 -7.18 19.39
N SER A 114 -37.38 -8.20 20.13
CA SER A 114 -38.22 -8.97 21.06
C SER A 114 -38.63 -8.14 22.28
N PHE A 115 -37.71 -7.37 22.84
CA PHE A 115 -37.95 -6.45 23.95
C PHE A 115 -38.99 -5.37 23.58
N THR A 116 -38.82 -4.73 22.42
CA THR A 116 -39.75 -3.69 21.93
C THR A 116 -41.14 -4.25 21.66
N ARG A 117 -41.25 -5.46 21.10
CA ARG A 117 -42.53 -6.16 20.93
C ARG A 117 -43.19 -6.45 22.28
N ALA A 118 -42.43 -6.88 23.28
CA ALA A 118 -42.97 -7.15 24.61
C ALA A 118 -43.43 -5.86 25.33
N LEU A 119 -42.73 -4.74 25.14
CA LEU A 119 -43.15 -3.42 25.62
C LEU A 119 -44.47 -2.94 25.00
N SER A 120 -44.76 -3.37 23.77
CA SER A 120 -45.94 -2.94 23.00
C SER A 120 -47.20 -3.73 23.36
N ILE A 121 -47.10 -4.79 24.16
CA ILE A 121 -48.26 -5.58 24.60
C ILE A 121 -48.87 -4.89 25.82
N PRO A 122 -50.10 -4.33 25.72
CA PRO A 122 -50.74 -3.69 26.86
C PRO A 122 -51.06 -4.71 27.96
N PRO A 123 -50.91 -4.35 29.25
CA PRO A 123 -51.29 -5.23 30.35
C PRO A 123 -52.78 -5.55 30.28
N ARG A 124 -53.14 -6.80 30.61
CA ARG A 124 -54.49 -7.36 30.41
C ARG A 124 -55.56 -6.80 31.37
N MET A 125 -55.22 -5.88 32.28
CA MET A 125 -56.16 -5.19 33.17
C MET A 125 -55.81 -3.70 33.37
N PRO A 126 -56.78 -2.78 33.27
CA PRO A 126 -56.62 -1.40 33.73
C PRO A 126 -57.18 -1.26 35.14
N SER A 127 -56.36 -0.88 36.13
CA SER A 127 -56.84 -0.22 37.36
C SER A 127 -55.67 0.20 38.25
N THR A 128 -54.82 1.11 37.74
CA THR A 128 -54.10 2.17 38.48
C THR A 128 -53.07 2.80 37.53
N ASP A 129 -53.01 4.13 37.46
CA ASP A 129 -52.06 4.88 36.62
C ASP A 129 -50.60 4.41 36.77
N ARG A 130 -50.23 3.91 37.95
CA ARG A 130 -48.88 3.41 38.28
C ARG A 130 -48.43 2.16 37.50
N ALA A 131 -49.35 1.40 36.90
CA ALA A 131 -48.99 0.20 36.12
C ALA A 131 -48.51 0.54 34.70
N VAL A 132 -48.92 1.70 34.17
CA VAL A 132 -48.55 2.18 32.82
C VAL A 132 -47.26 3.00 32.82
N GLU A 133 -46.89 3.61 33.97
CA GLU A 133 -45.65 4.40 34.10
C GLU A 133 -44.37 3.54 34.06
N LYS A 134 -44.38 2.34 34.67
CA LYS A 134 -43.18 1.49 34.80
C LYS A 134 -42.60 0.96 33.47
N PRO A 135 -43.41 0.49 32.51
CA PRO A 135 -42.91 0.09 31.18
C PRO A 135 -42.29 1.26 30.40
N ILE A 136 -42.81 2.48 30.60
CA ILE A 136 -42.33 3.69 29.92
C ILE A 136 -40.98 4.14 30.51
N GLU A 137 -40.83 4.10 31.84
CA GLU A 137 -39.56 4.38 32.51
C GLU A 137 -38.46 3.40 32.08
N LEU A 138 -38.75 2.09 32.09
CA LEU A 138 -37.79 1.07 31.65
C LEU A 138 -37.40 1.24 30.18
N ALA A 139 -38.35 1.58 29.30
CA ALA A 139 -38.07 1.87 27.89
C ALA A 139 -37.16 3.10 27.75
N SER A 140 -37.38 4.14 28.55
CA SER A 140 -36.55 5.35 28.54
C SER A 140 -35.11 5.09 29.00
N LEU A 141 -34.93 4.30 30.07
CA LEU A 141 -33.63 3.89 30.59
C LEU A 141 -32.88 3.03 29.56
N MET A 142 -33.57 2.07 28.93
CA MET A 142 -32.99 1.27 27.84
C MET A 142 -32.56 2.12 26.64
N LEU A 143 -33.36 3.10 26.22
CA LEU A 143 -33.00 4.05 25.16
C LEU A 143 -31.79 4.91 25.53
N GLN A 144 -31.65 5.29 26.81
CA GLN A 144 -30.47 6.01 27.29
C GLN A 144 -29.24 5.11 27.29
N PHE A 145 -29.37 3.87 27.76
CA PHE A 145 -28.28 2.89 27.77
C PHE A 145 -27.80 2.53 26.36
N MET A 146 -28.71 2.41 25.39
CA MET A 146 -28.36 2.19 23.99
C MET A 146 -27.54 3.33 23.38
N ARG A 147 -27.80 4.58 23.79
CA ARG A 147 -27.05 5.75 23.33
C ARG A 147 -25.71 5.91 24.04
N GLN A 148 -25.69 5.64 25.34
CA GLN A 148 -24.51 5.80 26.18
C GLN A 148 -24.45 4.68 27.22
N PRO A 149 -23.83 3.53 26.88
CA PRO A 149 -23.68 2.44 27.83
C PRO A 149 -22.84 2.88 29.02
N SER A 150 -23.36 2.73 30.23
CA SER A 150 -22.61 3.00 31.46
C SER A 150 -22.93 1.97 32.53
N ALA A 151 -21.96 1.70 33.41
CA ALA A 151 -22.15 0.77 34.52
C ALA A 151 -23.28 1.23 35.47
N ALA A 152 -23.43 2.54 35.66
CA ALA A 152 -24.51 3.13 36.47
C ALA A 152 -25.89 2.82 35.86
N LEU A 153 -26.09 3.11 34.57
CA LEU A 153 -27.35 2.80 33.87
C LEU A 153 -27.63 1.30 33.81
N SER A 154 -26.59 0.47 33.63
CA SER A 154 -26.75 -0.99 33.65
C SER A 154 -27.25 -1.49 35.01
N ALA A 155 -26.73 -0.94 36.11
CA ALA A 155 -27.17 -1.28 37.46
C ALA A 155 -28.61 -0.82 37.73
N GLU A 156 -28.96 0.40 37.30
CA GLU A 156 -30.29 0.97 37.45
C GLU A 156 -31.35 0.16 36.67
N ILE A 157 -31.07 -0.17 35.40
CA ILE A 157 -31.94 -1.02 34.60
C ILE A 157 -32.06 -2.42 35.22
N SER A 158 -30.97 -3.00 35.70
CA SER A 158 -31.01 -4.32 36.36
C SER A 158 -31.93 -4.30 37.58
N GLN A 159 -31.86 -3.22 38.38
CA GLN A 159 -32.73 -3.05 39.54
C GLN A 159 -34.21 -2.94 39.14
N GLU A 160 -34.54 -2.23 38.06
CA GLU A 160 -35.90 -2.17 37.54
C GLU A 160 -36.40 -3.52 37.00
N LEU A 161 -35.55 -4.27 36.32
CA LEU A 161 -35.87 -5.62 35.87
C LEU A 161 -36.10 -6.58 37.05
N ASP A 162 -35.34 -6.44 38.14
CA ASP A 162 -35.53 -7.21 39.36
C ASP A 162 -36.82 -6.84 40.10
N ARG A 163 -37.16 -5.53 40.13
CA ARG A 163 -38.45 -5.06 40.67
C ARG A 163 -39.63 -5.61 39.86
N LEU A 164 -39.51 -5.64 38.54
CA LEU A 164 -40.52 -6.22 37.66
C LEU A 164 -40.65 -7.73 37.87
N GLN A 165 -39.54 -8.45 38.03
CA GLN A 165 -39.54 -9.89 38.31
C GLN A 165 -40.23 -10.23 39.64
N ASN A 166 -40.03 -9.41 40.66
CA ASN A 166 -40.61 -9.59 42.00
C ASN A 166 -42.05 -9.06 42.12
N SER A 167 -42.60 -8.46 41.07
CA SER A 167 -43.96 -7.94 41.05
C SER A 167 -44.97 -9.05 40.73
N ARG A 168 -46.25 -8.81 41.07
CA ARG A 168 -47.36 -9.75 40.79
C ARG A 168 -47.50 -10.10 39.30
N ASP A 169 -47.10 -9.18 38.43
CA ASP A 169 -47.19 -9.31 36.98
C ASP A 169 -45.89 -9.89 36.37
N GLY A 170 -44.86 -10.14 37.19
CA GLY A 170 -43.57 -10.66 36.73
C GLY A 170 -43.64 -12.04 36.07
N ASP A 171 -44.68 -12.81 36.38
CA ASP A 171 -44.94 -14.13 35.78
C ASP A 171 -45.86 -14.06 34.54
N GLU A 172 -46.27 -12.87 34.11
CA GLU A 172 -46.94 -12.72 32.82
C GLU A 172 -45.95 -12.95 31.66
N ALA A 173 -46.42 -13.56 30.58
CA ALA A 173 -45.56 -13.86 29.42
C ALA A 173 -44.82 -12.64 28.85
N PRO A 174 -45.44 -11.45 28.69
CA PRO A 174 -44.75 -10.25 28.24
C PRO A 174 -43.66 -9.76 29.22
N ALA A 175 -43.94 -9.78 30.53
CA ALA A 175 -42.99 -9.38 31.56
C ALA A 175 -41.76 -10.28 31.61
N ARG A 176 -41.93 -11.61 31.50
CA ARG A 176 -40.81 -12.55 31.42
C ARG A 176 -39.92 -12.32 30.20
N ILE A 177 -40.51 -12.00 29.05
CA ILE A 177 -39.76 -11.67 27.83
C ILE A 177 -38.98 -10.36 28.05
N LEU A 178 -39.60 -9.32 28.62
CA LEU A 178 -38.91 -8.06 28.94
C LEU A 178 -37.70 -8.27 29.85
N ILE A 179 -37.85 -9.06 30.90
CA ILE A 179 -36.76 -9.35 31.85
C ILE A 179 -35.64 -10.11 31.17
N ARG A 180 -35.97 -11.17 30.44
CA ARG A 180 -34.99 -12.01 29.73
C ARG A 180 -34.22 -11.20 28.69
N GLU A 181 -34.93 -10.54 27.79
CA GLU A 181 -34.33 -9.79 26.69
C GLU A 181 -33.59 -8.55 27.21
N GLY A 182 -34.13 -7.86 28.22
CA GLY A 182 -33.45 -6.73 28.84
C GLY A 182 -32.08 -7.11 29.43
N ARG A 183 -31.99 -8.26 30.13
CA ARG A 183 -30.71 -8.77 30.64
C ARG A 183 -29.73 -9.16 29.53
N ILE A 184 -30.25 -9.73 28.44
CA ILE A 184 -29.45 -10.06 27.25
C ILE A 184 -28.86 -8.78 26.64
N VAL A 185 -29.67 -7.74 26.44
CA VAL A 185 -29.23 -6.42 25.94
C VAL A 185 -28.14 -5.80 26.83
N LEU A 186 -28.35 -5.78 28.15
CA LEU A 186 -27.38 -5.26 29.11
C LEU A 186 -26.02 -5.97 29.02
N SER A 187 -26.02 -7.28 28.74
CA SER A 187 -24.79 -8.07 28.63
C SER A 187 -24.11 -7.97 27.25
N LEU A 188 -24.88 -7.80 26.17
CA LEU A 188 -24.38 -7.82 24.80
C LEU A 188 -23.89 -6.45 24.34
N LEU A 189 -24.58 -5.38 24.71
CA LEU A 189 -24.27 -4.04 24.20
C LEU A 189 -22.82 -3.60 24.51
N PRO A 190 -22.28 -3.80 25.73
CA PRO A 190 -20.88 -3.49 26.01
C PRO A 190 -19.92 -4.34 25.17
N ARG A 191 -20.22 -5.63 25.01
CA ARG A 191 -19.36 -6.56 24.23
C ARG A 191 -19.29 -6.20 22.75
N VAL A 192 -20.43 -5.79 22.17
CA VAL A 192 -20.48 -5.27 20.79
C VAL A 192 -19.62 -4.01 20.68
N ASN A 193 -19.73 -3.09 21.63
CA ASN A 193 -18.94 -1.86 21.65
C ASN A 193 -17.44 -2.14 21.81
N ASP A 194 -17.06 -3.10 22.65
CA ASP A 194 -15.68 -3.54 22.82
C ASP A 194 -15.12 -4.16 21.53
N ALA A 195 -15.92 -4.99 20.84
CA ALA A 195 -15.53 -5.57 19.55
C ALA A 195 -15.34 -4.49 18.47
N VAL A 196 -16.24 -3.49 18.41
CA VAL A 196 -16.11 -2.34 17.51
C VAL A 196 -14.84 -1.54 17.83
N ASN A 197 -14.58 -1.25 19.10
CA ASN A 197 -13.38 -0.53 19.53
C ASN A 197 -12.10 -1.31 19.16
N MET A 198 -12.08 -2.63 19.34
CA MET A 198 -10.96 -3.48 18.97
C MET A 198 -10.69 -3.44 17.45
N ILE A 199 -11.73 -3.39 16.62
CA ILE A 199 -11.60 -3.27 15.16
C ILE A 199 -11.09 -1.86 14.77
N GLN A 200 -11.57 -0.81 15.44
CA GLN A 200 -11.14 0.56 15.17
C GLN A 200 -9.69 0.84 15.58
N THR A 201 -9.26 0.23 16.68
CA THR A 201 -7.89 0.36 17.22
C THR A 201 -6.92 -0.66 16.63
N SER A 202 -7.32 -1.42 15.60
CA SER A 202 -6.45 -2.39 14.94
C SER A 202 -5.26 -1.70 14.27
N ASP A 203 -4.05 -2.16 14.62
CA ASP A 203 -2.78 -1.69 14.06
C ASP A 203 -2.49 -2.21 12.63
N THR A 204 -3.40 -2.98 12.03
CA THR A 204 -3.21 -3.65 10.73
C THR A 204 -2.72 -2.69 9.64
N ALA A 205 -3.35 -1.51 9.52
CA ALA A 205 -2.97 -0.49 8.54
C ALA A 205 -1.58 0.08 8.83
N GLU A 206 -1.28 0.36 10.10
CA GLU A 206 0.01 0.91 10.50
C GLU A 206 1.16 -0.07 10.25
N ILE A 207 0.96 -1.34 10.60
CA ILE A 207 1.95 -2.40 10.36
C ILE A 207 2.17 -2.57 8.84
N ALA A 208 1.10 -2.54 8.04
CA ALA A 208 1.20 -2.60 6.58
C ALA A 208 1.99 -1.42 6.00
N GLU A 209 1.79 -0.20 6.51
CA GLU A 209 2.56 0.99 6.11
C GLU A 209 4.03 0.94 6.53
N ARG A 210 4.32 0.46 7.75
CA ARG A 210 5.71 0.24 8.20
C ARG A 210 6.40 -0.78 7.29
N LEU A 211 5.71 -1.87 6.95
CA LEU A 211 6.22 -2.89 6.03
C LEU A 211 6.43 -2.33 4.62
N GLN A 212 5.50 -1.51 4.12
CA GLN A 212 5.61 -0.82 2.83
C GLN A 212 6.84 0.11 2.79
N ARG A 213 7.04 0.91 3.85
CA ARG A 213 8.20 1.81 3.96
C ARG A 213 9.51 1.04 3.97
N LYS A 214 9.63 -0.02 4.78
CA LYS A 214 10.83 -0.87 4.80
C LYS A 214 11.10 -1.54 3.46
N CYS A 215 10.06 -2.01 2.77
CA CYS A 215 10.20 -2.53 1.41
C CYS A 215 10.77 -1.45 0.48
N LEU A 216 10.13 -0.27 0.39
CA LEU A 216 10.59 0.83 -0.45
C LEU A 216 12.04 1.24 -0.16
N GLU A 217 12.43 1.30 1.11
CA GLU A 217 13.80 1.60 1.51
C GLU A 217 14.80 0.55 1.01
N ALA A 218 14.52 -0.74 1.25
CA ALA A 218 15.35 -1.84 0.78
C ALA A 218 15.52 -1.82 -0.76
N TYR A 219 14.45 -1.53 -1.50
CA TYR A 219 14.49 -1.45 -2.96
C TYR A 219 15.22 -0.20 -3.46
N SER A 220 15.08 0.95 -2.79
CA SER A 220 15.78 2.19 -3.17
C SER A 220 17.30 2.03 -3.10
N LEU A 221 17.80 1.30 -2.09
CA LEU A 221 19.21 1.06 -1.88
C LEU A 221 19.81 0.18 -3.00
N GLN A 222 19.05 -0.78 -3.51
CA GLN A 222 19.48 -1.63 -4.62
C GLN A 222 19.40 -0.94 -5.97
N ASN A 223 18.32 -0.21 -6.27
CA ASN A 223 18.21 0.54 -7.52
C ASN A 223 19.35 1.56 -7.67
N ALA A 224 19.77 2.21 -6.59
CA ALA A 224 20.90 3.13 -6.62
C ALA A 224 22.22 2.45 -7.03
N ARG A 225 22.42 1.19 -6.63
CA ARG A 225 23.62 0.40 -6.96
C ARG A 225 23.61 -0.04 -8.42
N GLU A 226 22.46 -0.47 -8.92
CA GLU A 226 22.28 -0.91 -10.31
C GLU A 226 22.35 0.27 -11.30
N GLN A 227 21.74 1.41 -10.96
CA GLN A 227 21.77 2.60 -11.79
C GLN A 227 23.19 3.15 -11.93
N ARG A 228 24.00 3.10 -10.85
CA ARG A 228 25.43 3.41 -10.91
C ARG A 228 26.19 2.47 -11.84
N ALA A 229 25.91 1.17 -11.82
CA ALA A 229 26.55 0.21 -12.71
C ALA A 229 26.20 0.46 -14.20
N ARG A 230 24.94 0.79 -14.51
CA ARG A 230 24.52 1.16 -15.87
C ARG A 230 25.15 2.47 -16.34
N ILE A 231 25.21 3.49 -15.48
CA ILE A 231 25.87 4.76 -15.80
C ILE A 231 27.37 4.54 -16.04
N PHE A 232 28.02 3.69 -15.22
CA PHE A 232 29.43 3.36 -15.40
C PHE A 232 29.69 2.66 -16.74
N LEU A 233 28.86 1.66 -17.09
CA LEU A 233 28.97 1.00 -18.40
C LEU A 233 28.70 1.96 -19.57
N GLY A 234 27.66 2.80 -19.45
CA GLY A 234 27.34 3.82 -20.45
C GLY A 234 28.51 4.78 -20.65
N SER A 235 29.15 5.23 -19.56
CA SER A 235 30.33 6.07 -19.59
C SER A 235 31.52 5.39 -20.27
N VAL A 236 31.79 4.11 -19.94
CA VAL A 236 32.85 3.32 -20.58
C VAL A 236 32.61 3.16 -22.08
N SER A 237 31.36 2.90 -22.49
CA SER A 237 30.99 2.77 -23.91
C SER A 237 31.20 4.08 -24.67
N VAL A 238 30.76 5.21 -24.11
CA VAL A 238 31.00 6.54 -24.70
C VAL A 238 32.49 6.84 -24.78
N GLY A 239 33.27 6.50 -23.75
CA GLY A 239 34.72 6.63 -23.75
C GLY A 239 35.40 5.84 -24.87
N LEU A 240 34.97 4.59 -25.08
CA LEU A 240 35.43 3.74 -26.19
C LEU A 240 35.09 4.32 -27.57
N CYS A 241 33.87 4.87 -27.73
CA CYS A 241 33.48 5.56 -28.96
C CYS A 241 34.37 6.77 -29.26
N ILE A 242 34.61 7.63 -28.26
CA ILE A 242 35.50 8.79 -28.39
C ILE A 242 36.92 8.35 -28.73
N TYR A 243 37.41 7.29 -28.09
CA TYR A 243 38.73 6.74 -28.37
C TYR A 243 38.87 6.22 -29.81
N MET A 244 37.86 5.48 -30.31
CA MET A 244 37.84 5.03 -31.71
C MET A 244 37.85 6.19 -32.70
N ILE A 245 37.04 7.23 -32.45
CA ILE A 245 37.03 8.45 -33.28
C ILE A 245 38.41 9.12 -33.28
N SER A 246 39.04 9.23 -32.11
CA SER A 246 40.38 9.81 -31.96
C SER A 246 41.44 8.99 -32.72
N LEU A 247 41.38 7.66 -32.64
CA LEU A 247 42.29 6.78 -33.37
C LEU A 247 42.15 6.97 -34.89
N VAL A 248 40.93 6.99 -35.41
CA VAL A 248 40.64 7.21 -36.83
C VAL A 248 41.14 8.60 -37.27
N TYR A 249 40.92 9.63 -36.45
CA TYR A 249 41.40 10.98 -36.76
C TYR A 249 42.93 11.05 -36.78
N ARG A 250 43.60 10.38 -35.83
CA ARG A 250 45.06 10.28 -35.79
C ARG A 250 45.62 9.52 -36.99
N LEU A 251 44.94 8.44 -37.40
CA LEU A 251 45.29 7.67 -38.61
C LEU A 251 45.15 8.53 -39.86
N ARG A 252 44.03 9.23 -40.04
CA ARG A 252 43.82 10.14 -41.18
C ARG A 252 44.87 11.25 -41.23
N ARG A 253 45.21 11.87 -40.09
CA ARG A 253 46.29 12.88 -40.03
C ARG A 253 47.64 12.32 -40.48
N LYS A 254 47.95 11.07 -40.14
CA LYS A 254 49.18 10.41 -40.60
C LYS A 254 49.13 10.17 -42.10
N THR A 255 48.01 9.68 -42.64
CA THR A 255 47.84 9.47 -44.09
C THR A 255 47.91 10.78 -44.87
N ASP A 256 47.27 11.85 -44.38
CA ASP A 256 47.30 13.17 -44.99
C ASP A 256 48.69 13.83 -44.93
N TRP A 257 49.49 13.48 -43.93
CA TRP A 257 50.88 13.93 -43.83
C TRP A 257 51.77 13.19 -44.85
N LEU A 258 51.54 11.89 -45.07
CA LEU A 258 52.24 11.13 -46.10
C LEU A 258 51.83 11.60 -47.52
N ALA A 259 50.54 11.81 -47.77
CA ALA A 259 50.03 12.27 -49.06
C ALA A 259 50.62 13.63 -49.44
N ARG A 260 50.65 14.58 -48.50
CA ARG A 260 51.30 15.88 -48.71
C ARG A 260 52.80 15.76 -49.01
N ARG A 261 53.48 14.75 -48.46
CA ARG A 261 54.91 14.54 -48.71
C ARG A 261 55.19 14.02 -50.13
N LEU A 262 54.27 13.25 -50.71
CA LEU A 262 54.33 12.87 -52.13
C LEU A 262 54.10 14.07 -53.05
N ASP A 263 53.15 14.95 -52.75
CA ASP A 263 52.93 16.18 -53.53
C ASP A 263 54.18 17.10 -53.48
N TYR A 264 54.87 17.15 -52.35
CA TYR A 264 56.15 17.87 -52.26
C TYR A 264 57.27 17.21 -53.06
N GLU A 265 57.33 15.87 -53.11
CA GLU A 265 58.29 15.18 -53.97
C GLU A 265 58.01 15.41 -55.46
N GLU A 266 56.74 15.48 -55.86
CA GLU A 266 56.35 15.76 -57.24
C GLU A 266 56.68 17.22 -57.63
N LEU A 267 56.41 18.19 -56.75
CA LEU A 267 56.78 19.59 -56.94
C LEU A 267 58.31 19.80 -56.98
N ILE A 268 59.07 19.06 -56.16
CA ILE A 268 60.55 19.12 -56.19
C ILE A 268 61.08 18.53 -57.50
N LYS A 269 60.44 17.50 -58.04
CA LYS A 269 60.80 16.89 -59.32
C LYS A 269 60.50 17.83 -60.50
N GLU A 270 59.38 18.55 -60.46
CA GLU A 270 59.01 19.55 -61.46
C GLU A 270 59.98 20.75 -61.48
N ILE A 271 60.39 21.23 -60.29
CA ILE A 271 61.41 22.29 -60.18
C ILE A 271 62.78 21.77 -60.63
N GLY A 272 63.14 20.52 -60.32
CA GLY A 272 64.38 19.89 -60.77
C GLY A 272 64.49 19.81 -62.30
N VAL A 273 63.38 19.45 -62.98
CA VAL A 273 63.32 19.41 -64.46
C VAL A 273 63.42 20.82 -65.07
N CYS A 274 62.87 21.85 -64.42
CA CYS A 274 63.03 23.23 -64.87
C CYS A 274 64.47 23.75 -64.75
N PHE A 275 65.25 23.22 -63.80
CA PHE A 275 66.67 23.57 -63.65
C PHE A 275 67.59 22.72 -64.54
N GLU A 276 67.28 21.44 -64.79
CA GLU A 276 68.05 20.58 -65.72
C GLU A 276 67.84 20.94 -67.19
N GLY A 277 66.66 21.46 -67.58
CA GLY A 277 66.42 22.01 -68.92
C GLY A 277 67.07 23.37 -69.18
N GLY A 278 67.67 23.98 -68.15
CA GLY A 278 68.16 25.36 -68.13
C GLY A 278 69.68 25.49 -68.07
N GLY A 279 70.43 24.64 -68.77
CA GLY A 279 71.86 24.88 -69.06
C GLY A 279 72.14 24.53 -70.52
N ALA A 280 72.55 25.42 -71.41
CA ALA A 280 72.91 26.82 -71.30
C ALA A 280 72.77 27.46 -72.69
N THR A 281 72.12 28.62 -72.80
CA THR A 281 72.59 29.67 -73.71
C THR A 281 72.25 31.02 -73.10
N THR A 282 73.32 31.78 -72.90
CA THR A 282 73.34 33.20 -72.54
C THR A 282 72.53 34.02 -73.54
N SER A 283 71.22 34.17 -73.31
CA SER A 283 70.40 35.13 -74.05
C SER A 283 69.19 35.68 -73.26
N SER A 284 68.77 35.04 -72.16
CA SER A 284 67.60 35.47 -71.38
C SER A 284 67.92 36.41 -70.22
N ALA A 285 69.18 36.49 -69.77
CA ALA A 285 69.60 37.43 -68.72
C ALA A 285 69.54 38.91 -69.16
N GLN A 286 69.53 39.18 -70.47
CA GLN A 286 69.48 40.54 -71.01
C GLN A 286 68.05 41.02 -71.32
N ALA A 287 67.06 40.11 -71.33
CA ALA A 287 65.64 40.45 -71.50
C ALA A 287 64.95 40.83 -70.17
N ALA A 288 65.46 40.34 -69.02
CA ALA A 288 64.87 40.61 -67.71
C ALA A 288 65.27 41.98 -67.11
N LEU A 289 66.32 42.63 -67.63
CA LEU A 289 66.77 43.96 -67.19
C LEU A 289 66.04 45.13 -67.88
N GLY A 290 65.14 44.85 -68.83
CA GLY A 290 64.37 45.89 -69.55
C GLY A 290 63.03 46.28 -68.89
N ILE A 291 62.52 45.48 -67.95
CA ILE A 291 61.18 45.68 -67.36
C ILE A 291 61.24 46.45 -66.02
N ILE A 292 62.43 46.64 -65.44
CA ILE A 292 62.64 47.43 -64.19
C ILE A 292 63.15 48.85 -64.53
N ARG A 293 62.72 49.42 -65.66
CA ARG A 293 62.84 50.86 -65.91
C ARG A 293 61.70 51.40 -66.79
N ARG A 294 60.46 51.20 -66.35
CA ARG A 294 59.37 52.16 -66.53
C ARG A 294 58.26 51.94 -65.52
#